data_AF-A0A2P4PD63-F1
#
_entry.id   AF-A0A2P4PD63-F1
#
_cell.length_a   1.000
_cell.length_b   1.000
_cell.length_c   1.000
_cell.angle_alpha   90.00
_cell.angle_beta   90.00
_cell.angle_gamma   90.00
#
_symmetry.space_group_name_H-M   'P 1'
#
loop_
_entity.id
_entity.type
_entity.pdbx_description
1 polymer ?
#
loop_
_entity_poly.entity_id
_entity_poly.type
_entity_poly.pdbx_seq_one_letter_code
_entity_poly.pdbx_strand_id
1 'polypeptide(L)' 'HSSILCYRSQYFYAAFSNEWAEKKDGKFILRKPNISPQLFNIILRFIYCGNI' A
#
# COMPACT_ATOMS: atom_id res chain seq x y z
N HIS A 1 -8.57 -5.61 -3.93
CA HIS A 1 -8.27 -4.25 -4.42
C HIS A 1 -6.76 -3.95 -4.56
N SER A 2 -5.88 -4.94 -4.77
CA SER A 2 -4.45 -4.66 -5.04
C SER A 2 -4.26 -3.94 -6.39
N SER A 3 -5.06 -4.26 -7.41
CA SER A 3 -4.94 -3.67 -8.75
C SER A 3 -5.07 -2.14 -8.78
N ILE A 4 -5.99 -1.56 -7.99
CA ILE A 4 -6.15 -0.10 -7.91
C ILE A 4 -4.90 0.53 -7.29
N LEU A 5 -4.43 -0.03 -6.17
CA LEU A 5 -3.22 0.43 -5.49
C LEU A 5 -2.00 0.33 -6.42
N CYS A 6 -1.82 -0.79 -7.12
CA CYS A 6 -0.74 -0.99 -8.09
C CYS A 6 -0.82 -0.01 -9.26
N TYR A 7 -2.01 0.22 -9.82
CA TYR A 7 -2.20 1.12 -10.96
C TYR A 7 -1.94 2.59 -10.58
N ARG A 8 -2.33 2.98 -9.37
CA ARG A 8 -2.24 4.37 -8.89
C ARG A 8 -0.96 4.69 -8.13
N SER A 9 -0.12 3.69 -7.82
CA SER A 9 1.10 3.88 -7.03
C SER A 9 2.16 2.85 -7.40
N GLN A 10 3.29 3.35 -7.93
CA GLN A 10 4.47 2.53 -8.20
C GLN A 10 5.01 1.85 -6.93
N TYR A 11 4.84 2.48 -5.76
CA TYR A 11 5.21 1.87 -4.48
C TYR A 11 4.40 0.59 -4.23
N PHE A 12 3.07 0.66 -4.34
CA PHE A 12 2.23 -0.52 -4.13
C PHE A 12 2.37 -1.55 -5.26
N TYR A 13 2.68 -1.13 -6.48
CA TYR A 13 3.04 -2.02 -7.58
C TYR A 13 4.25 -2.90 -7.21
N ALA A 14 5.35 -2.26 -6.81
CA ALA A 14 6.58 -2.97 -6.40
C ALA A 14 6.39 -3.76 -5.09
N ALA A 15 5.67 -3.18 -4.13
CA ALA A 15 5.44 -3.83 -2.85
C ALA A 15 4.61 -5.12 -3.00
N PHE A 16 3.65 -5.18 -3.92
CA PHE A 16 2.83 -6.37 -4.15
C PHE A 16 3.43 -7.35 -5.18
N SER A 17 4.51 -6.98 -5.88
CA SER A 17 5.16 -7.83 -6.90
C SER A 17 6.25 -8.77 -6.34
N ASN A 18 6.19 -9.15 -5.06
CA ASN A 18 7.08 -10.08 -4.35
C ASN A 18 8.51 -9.61 -3.97
N GLU A 19 8.98 -8.43 -4.36
CA GLU A 19 10.36 -8.06 -4.00
C GLU A 19 10.52 -7.48 -2.58
N TRP A 20 9.49 -6.84 -2.01
CA TRP A 20 9.64 -6.04 -0.78
C TRP A 20 8.69 -6.40 0.37
N ALA A 21 7.52 -7.00 0.10
CA ALA A 21 6.52 -7.29 1.13
C ALA A 21 6.54 -8.76 1.54
N GLU A 22 6.56 -8.99 2.85
CA GLU A 22 6.35 -10.31 3.44
C GLU A 22 4.90 -10.73 3.18
N LYS A 23 4.68 -11.93 2.62
CA LYS A 23 3.33 -12.46 2.43
C LYS A 23 3.07 -13.56 3.45
N LYS A 24 2.13 -13.33 4.36
CA LYS A 24 1.71 -14.29 5.39
C LYS A 24 0.22 -14.57 5.26
N ASP A 25 -0.16 -15.85 5.15
CA ASP A 25 -1.56 -16.28 5.05
C ASP A 25 -2.35 -15.57 3.93
N GLY A 26 -1.70 -15.36 2.77
CA GLY A 26 -2.29 -14.66 1.63
C GLY A 26 -2.34 -13.13 1.74
N LYS A 27 -1.90 -12.55 2.86
CA LYS A 27 -1.88 -11.10 3.12
C LYS A 27 -0.48 -10.54 2.98
N PHE A 28 -0.36 -9.36 2.37
CA PHE A 28 0.90 -8.61 2.32
C PHE A 28 1.10 -7.82 3.62
N ILE A 29 2.28 -7.93 4.21
CA ILE A 29 2.71 -7.19 5.40
C ILE A 29 3.72 -6.14 4.95
N LEU A 30 3.35 -4.86 5.10
CA LEU A 30 4.19 -3.71 4.82
C LEU A 30 4.70 -3.13 6.14
N ARG A 31 6.00 -3.23 6.40
CA ARG A 31 6.62 -2.68 7.61
C ARG A 31 7.17 -1.30 7.31
N LYS A 32 6.48 -0.25 7.77
CA LYS A 32 6.92 1.14 7.58
C LYS A 32 6.97 1.88 8.92
N PRO A 33 8.09 1.75 9.68
CA PRO A 33 8.19 2.33 11.02
C PRO A 33 8.11 3.87 11.05
N ASN A 34 8.36 4.51 9.90
CA ASN A 34 8.38 5.96 9.76
C ASN A 34 7.02 6.56 9.35
N ILE A 35 5.95 5.77 9.26
CA ILE A 35 4.62 6.24 8.88
C ILE A 35 3.63 5.90 9.99
N SER A 36 2.92 6.91 10.49
CA SER A 36 1.86 6.70 11.47
C SER A 36 0.61 6.06 10.81
N PRO A 37 -0.19 5.28 11.57
CA PRO A 37 -1.42 4.69 11.03
C PRO A 37 -2.39 5.72 10.43
N GLN A 38 -2.48 6.91 11.05
CA GLN A 38 -3.33 8.00 10.56
C GLN A 38 -2.86 8.53 9.21
N LEU A 39 -1.57 8.80 9.07
CA LEU A 39 -0.99 9.25 7.80
C LEU A 39 -1.17 8.19 6.71
N PHE A 40 -0.98 6.90 7.06
CA PHE A 40 -1.21 5.81 6.12
C PHE A 40 -2.66 5.75 5.62
N ASN A 41 -3.64 5.97 6.50
CA ASN A 41 -5.04 6.04 6.11
C ASN A 41 -5.34 7.20 5.15
N ILE A 42 -4.72 8.36 5.36
CA ILE A 42 -4.84 9.51 4.44
C ILE A 42 -4.27 9.15 3.07
N ILE A 43 -3.08 8.54 3.02
CA ILE A 43 -2.45 8.08 1.77
C ILE A 43 -3.36 7.08 1.04
N LEU A 44 -3.91 6.10 1.76
CA LEU A 44 -4.84 5.13 1.16
C LEU A 44 -6.08 5.83 0.60
N ARG A 45 -6.72 6.72 1.38
CA ARG A 45 -7.91 7.45 0.93
C ARG A 45 -7.62 8.30 -0.30
N PHE A 46 -6.46 8.96 -0.34
CA PHE A 46 -6.02 9.70 -1.51
C PHE A 46 -5.86 8.79 -2.74
N ILE A 47 -5.27 7.60 -2.60
CA ILE A 47 -5.09 6.67 -3.72
C ILE A 47 -6.44 6.15 -4.25
N TYR A 48 -7.40 5.87 -3.37
CA TYR A 48 -8.72 5.36 -3.76
C TYR A 48 -9.65 6.43 -4.31
N CYS A 49 -9.70 7.60 -3.68
CA CYS A 49 -10.69 8.64 -3.98
C CYS A 49 -10.13 9.80 -4.80
N GLY A 50 -8.81 9.93 -4.92
CA GLY A 50 -8.16 11.09 -5.54
C GLY A 50 -8.34 12.40 -4.75
N ASN A 51 -8.84 12.32 -3.51
CA ASN A 51 -9.21 13.47 -2.68
C ASN A 51 -8.58 13.33 -1.29
N ILE A 52 -8.14 14.46 -0.71
CA ILE A 52 -7.57 14.53 0.66
C ILE A 52 -8.69 14.89 1.65
#